data_AF-A0A9E5AIM2-F1
#
_entry.id   AF-A0A9E5AIM2-F1
#
_cell.length_a   1.000
_cell.length_b   1.000
_cell.length_c   1.000
_cell.angle_alpha   90.00
_cell.angle_beta   90.00
_cell.angle_gamma   90.00
#
_symmetry.space_group_name_H-M   'P 1'
#
loop_
_entity.id
_entity.type
_entity.pdbx_description
1 polymer ?
#
loop_
_entity_poly.entity_id
_entity_poly.type
_entity_poly.pdbx_seq_one_letter_code
_entity_poly.pdbx_strand_id
1 'polypeptide(L)'
;MLTTLRIADFAILQAAELPLGAGLTAVTGETGAGKSILLDALAAVLGGRASERFVRHGCDTAEIEALFEPPFGPKVLAVLDEVGIAVGEALVLRRVIGKGAGKNRCYINGRLATVQVLRQVAAPLVDLSAQHAQHRLLEPAAHLELLDRYGGSLGLRQACDQAHAQWRKTTVELEELRRRQTQAAERLDWLRFVHKELSELAPKAGELAEIGSQLQKLRAAEQLARVLTDAAAGLGGDGGIRETASKAARGLAKLAHIDNSLATFSTRMTEIEALAGDLDFDLSSYARSVRRDDRQMGRLAERQDQLTRA
;
A
#
# COMPACT_ATOMS: atom_id res chain seq x y z
N MET A 1 42.83 20.54 -14.23
CA MET A 1 44.20 19.99 -14.28
C MET A 1 44.66 19.64 -12.87
N LEU A 2 45.39 18.54 -12.66
CA LEU A 2 46.02 18.24 -11.35
C LEU A 2 47.21 19.19 -11.12
N THR A 3 47.19 19.96 -10.04
CA THR A 3 48.23 20.97 -9.73
C THR A 3 49.03 20.65 -8.48
N THR A 4 48.50 19.85 -7.56
CA THR A 4 49.25 19.43 -6.36
C THR A 4 48.83 18.04 -5.90
N LEU A 5 49.80 17.22 -5.53
CA LEU A 5 49.60 15.96 -4.83
C LEU A 5 50.32 16.03 -3.48
N ARG A 6 49.56 15.97 -2.39
CA ARG A 6 50.08 15.89 -1.02
C ARG A 6 49.90 14.49 -0.47
N ILE A 7 50.91 13.99 0.22
CA ILE A 7 50.96 12.64 0.77
C ILE A 7 51.53 12.74 2.18
N ALA A 8 50.86 12.11 3.14
CA ALA A 8 51.34 11.93 4.50
C ALA A 8 51.23 10.46 4.90
N ASP A 9 52.30 9.94 5.51
CA ASP A 9 52.37 8.60 6.11
C ASP A 9 51.94 7.43 5.20
N PHE A 10 52.25 7.53 3.90
CA PHE A 10 51.90 6.52 2.90
C PHE A 10 53.12 5.68 2.49
N ALA A 11 53.08 4.38 2.75
CA ALA A 11 54.16 3.43 2.54
C ALA A 11 55.49 3.93 3.17
N ILE A 12 56.49 4.26 2.35
CA ILE A 12 57.79 4.79 2.82
C ILE A 12 57.84 6.32 2.87
N LEU A 13 56.78 7.01 2.47
CA LEU A 13 56.70 8.47 2.50
C LEU A 13 56.15 8.93 3.86
N GLN A 14 56.90 9.77 4.56
CA GLN A 14 56.41 10.44 5.78
C GLN A 14 55.58 11.67 5.41
N ALA A 15 56.16 12.54 4.57
CA ALA A 15 55.47 13.67 3.98
C ALA A 15 56.06 13.93 2.59
N ALA A 16 55.19 14.16 1.61
CA ALA A 16 55.59 14.58 0.28
C ALA A 16 54.54 15.55 -0.28
N GLU A 17 55.02 16.62 -0.92
CA GLU A 17 54.20 17.56 -1.66
C GLU A 17 54.79 17.72 -3.06
N LEU A 18 54.02 17.36 -4.07
CA LEU A 18 54.42 17.41 -5.46
C LEU A 18 53.58 18.46 -6.19
N PRO A 19 54.12 19.65 -6.44
CA PRO A 19 53.50 20.60 -7.35
C PRO A 19 53.64 20.10 -8.79
N LEU A 20 52.57 20.21 -9.57
CA LEU A 20 52.48 19.73 -10.94
C LEU A 20 52.12 20.91 -11.86
N GLY A 21 52.91 21.07 -12.92
CA GLY A 21 52.70 22.10 -13.94
C GLY A 21 52.07 21.53 -15.21
N ALA A 22 51.60 22.42 -16.09
CA ALA A 22 51.04 22.02 -17.38
C ALA A 22 52.13 21.41 -18.27
N GLY A 23 51.74 20.49 -19.15
CA GLY A 23 52.64 19.82 -20.09
C GLY A 23 53.26 18.55 -19.51
N LEU A 24 54.54 18.32 -19.79
CA LEU A 24 55.24 17.09 -19.41
C LEU A 24 55.94 17.27 -18.06
N THR A 25 55.52 16.50 -17.06
CA THR A 25 56.26 16.35 -15.80
C THR A 25 56.97 14.99 -15.79
N ALA A 26 58.29 15.00 -15.64
CA ALA A 26 59.09 13.77 -15.50
C ALA A 26 59.55 13.61 -14.05
N VAL A 27 59.18 12.49 -13.42
CA VAL A 27 59.66 12.10 -12.09
C VAL A 27 60.74 11.03 -12.24
N THR A 28 61.95 11.34 -11.81
CA THR A 28 63.13 10.47 -11.82
C THR A 28 63.61 10.17 -10.41
N GLY A 29 64.38 9.10 -10.22
CA GLY A 29 64.96 8.75 -8.93
C GLY A 29 65.96 7.61 -9.03
N GLU A 30 66.66 7.33 -7.94
CA GLU A 30 67.71 6.30 -7.85
C GLU A 30 67.12 4.88 -7.79
N THR A 31 66.00 4.70 -7.09
CA THR A 31 65.27 3.43 -7.02
C THR A 31 63.85 3.57 -7.56
N GLY A 32 63.37 2.58 -8.30
CA GLY A 32 62.01 2.58 -8.88
C GLY A 32 60.87 2.57 -7.85
N ALA A 33 61.18 2.32 -6.57
CA ALA A 33 60.21 2.23 -5.49
C ALA A 33 59.47 3.55 -5.23
N GLY A 34 60.19 4.69 -5.22
CA GLY A 34 59.58 6.00 -4.95
C GLY A 34 58.56 6.42 -6.01
N LYS A 35 58.88 6.19 -7.29
CA LYS A 35 57.97 6.46 -8.41
C LYS A 35 56.71 5.60 -8.35
N SER A 36 56.85 4.30 -8.10
CA SER A 36 55.70 3.40 -7.99
C SER A 36 54.79 3.78 -6.82
N ILE A 37 55.37 4.16 -5.67
CA ILE A 37 54.60 4.59 -4.49
C ILE A 37 53.83 5.89 -4.77
N LEU A 38 54.42 6.84 -5.51
CA LEU A 38 53.71 8.05 -5.95
C LEU A 38 52.52 7.71 -6.86
N LEU A 39 52.68 6.77 -7.78
CA LEU A 39 51.59 6.32 -8.65
C LEU A 39 50.50 5.58 -7.86
N ASP A 40 50.88 4.77 -6.87
CA ASP A 40 49.93 4.09 -5.98
C ASP A 40 49.13 5.08 -5.12
N ALA A 41 49.79 6.12 -4.61
CA ALA A 41 49.14 7.20 -3.86
C ALA A 41 48.13 7.96 -4.75
N LEU A 42 48.54 8.30 -5.97
CA LEU A 42 47.66 8.93 -6.95
C LEU A 42 46.48 8.01 -7.31
N ALA A 43 46.71 6.72 -7.57
CA ALA A 43 45.65 5.76 -7.84
C ALA A 43 44.66 5.65 -6.66
N ALA A 44 45.15 5.67 -5.43
CA ALA A 44 44.32 5.60 -4.23
C ALA A 44 43.40 6.82 -4.09
N VAL A 45 43.91 8.05 -4.25
CA VAL A 45 43.09 9.27 -4.14
C VAL A 45 42.10 9.43 -5.30
N LEU A 46 42.33 8.77 -6.44
CA LEU A 46 41.40 8.73 -7.57
C LEU A 46 40.31 7.64 -7.44
N GLY A 47 40.15 7.02 -6.26
CA GLY A 47 39.13 5.99 -6.03
C GLY A 47 39.60 4.56 -6.29
N GLY A 48 40.89 4.33 -6.49
CA GLY A 48 41.50 3.00 -6.59
C GLY A 48 41.48 2.20 -5.29
N ARG A 49 42.11 1.01 -5.30
CA ARG A 49 42.19 0.15 -4.11
C ARG A 49 43.01 0.84 -3.01
N ALA A 50 42.44 0.93 -1.81
CA ALA A 50 43.15 1.32 -0.60
C ALA A 50 43.28 0.11 0.32
N SER A 51 44.47 -0.10 0.86
CA SER A 51 44.78 -1.19 1.78
C SER A 51 45.61 -0.64 2.93
N GLU A 52 45.40 -1.21 4.11
CA GLU A 52 46.12 -0.84 5.35
C GLU A 52 47.63 -1.01 5.22
N ARG A 53 48.09 -1.87 4.29
CA ARG A 53 49.52 -2.04 3.96
C ARG A 53 50.17 -0.75 3.44
N PHE A 54 49.36 0.20 2.98
CA PHE A 54 49.85 1.51 2.55
C PHE A 54 50.00 2.48 3.71
N VAL A 55 49.57 2.15 4.93
CA VAL A 55 49.85 2.97 6.10
C VAL A 55 51.29 2.73 6.55
N ARG A 56 52.07 3.82 6.66
CA ARG A 56 53.46 3.78 7.11
C ARG A 56 53.58 3.05 8.45
N HIS A 57 54.67 2.29 8.62
CA HIS A 57 54.94 1.59 9.87
C HIS A 57 55.04 2.59 11.04
N GLY A 58 54.33 2.31 12.13
CA GLY A 58 54.26 3.19 13.31
C GLY A 58 53.17 4.27 13.24
N CYS A 59 52.49 4.45 12.10
CA CYS A 59 51.41 5.42 11.93
C CYS A 59 50.03 4.75 11.99
N ASP A 60 48.99 5.50 12.41
CA ASP A 60 47.62 4.98 12.47
C ASP A 60 46.83 5.18 11.17
N THR A 61 47.17 6.23 10.43
CA THR A 61 46.52 6.62 9.18
C THR A 61 47.54 7.09 8.14
N ALA A 62 47.21 6.89 6.87
CA ALA A 62 47.83 7.55 5.73
C ALA A 62 46.83 8.49 5.08
N GLU A 63 47.33 9.59 4.52
CA GLU A 63 46.50 10.61 3.91
C GLU A 63 47.07 11.06 2.57
N ILE A 64 46.20 11.17 1.57
CA ILE A 64 46.55 11.68 0.24
C ILE A 64 45.53 12.74 -0.16
N GLU A 65 46.02 13.87 -0.65
CA GLU A 65 45.20 14.95 -1.21
C GLU A 65 45.66 15.27 -2.63
N ALA A 66 44.71 15.45 -3.54
CA ALA A 66 44.94 15.87 -4.92
C ALA A 66 44.12 17.14 -5.20
N LEU A 67 44.81 18.21 -5.58
CA LEU A 67 44.22 19.49 -5.95
C LEU A 67 44.08 19.58 -7.46
N PHE A 68 42.87 19.86 -7.93
CA PHE A 68 42.58 20.09 -9.32
C PHE A 68 42.05 21.51 -9.55
N GLU A 69 42.58 22.16 -10.58
CA GLU A 69 42.12 23.47 -11.03
C GLU A 69 41.23 23.35 -12.29
N PRO A 70 40.36 24.33 -12.55
CA PRO A 70 39.51 24.39 -13.74
C PRO A 70 40.31 24.42 -15.06
N PRO A 71 39.67 24.18 -16.21
CA PRO A 71 38.24 23.93 -16.39
C PRO A 71 37.82 22.49 -16.05
N PHE A 72 36.61 22.33 -15.51
CA PHE A 72 35.99 21.02 -15.25
C PHE A 72 34.92 20.72 -16.31
N GLY A 73 34.94 19.52 -16.88
CA GLY A 73 33.97 19.10 -17.90
C GLY A 73 32.57 18.82 -17.33
N PRO A 74 31.53 18.79 -18.18
CA PRO A 74 30.13 18.63 -17.75
C PRO A 74 29.86 17.33 -16.97
N LYS A 75 30.60 16.25 -17.27
CA LYS A 75 30.50 14.99 -16.53
C LYS A 75 30.91 15.13 -15.06
N VAL A 76 31.94 15.93 -14.77
CA VAL A 76 32.41 16.19 -13.40
C VAL A 76 31.39 17.05 -12.66
N LEU A 77 30.91 18.11 -13.31
CA LEU A 77 29.94 19.04 -12.74
C LEU A 77 28.61 18.34 -12.40
N ALA A 78 28.11 17.47 -13.29
CA ALA A 78 26.88 16.72 -13.06
C ALA A 78 26.96 15.80 -11.82
N VAL A 79 28.06 15.05 -11.68
CA VAL A 79 28.25 14.18 -10.50
C VAL A 79 28.33 15.02 -9.23
N LEU A 80 29.02 16.15 -9.26
CA LEU A 80 29.14 17.03 -8.08
C LEU A 80 27.79 17.66 -7.70
N ASP A 81 26.96 18.03 -8.68
CA ASP A 81 25.60 18.55 -8.45
C ASP A 81 24.69 17.47 -7.85
N GLU A 82 24.75 16.24 -8.35
CA GLU A 82 24.00 15.09 -7.82
C GLU A 82 24.29 14.82 -6.33
N VAL A 83 25.54 15.01 -5.89
CA VAL A 83 25.92 14.89 -4.46
C VAL A 83 25.89 16.22 -3.70
N GLY A 84 25.41 17.29 -4.33
CA GLY A 84 25.23 18.61 -3.71
C GLY A 84 26.54 19.30 -3.30
N ILE A 85 27.64 19.02 -3.99
CA ILE A 85 28.97 19.61 -3.74
C ILE A 85 29.21 20.76 -4.72
N ALA A 86 29.32 21.98 -4.19
CA ALA A 86 29.65 23.14 -5.00
C ALA A 86 31.09 23.07 -5.52
N VAL A 87 31.27 23.41 -6.79
CA VAL A 87 32.58 23.59 -7.41
C VAL A 87 32.99 25.03 -7.20
N GLY A 88 33.98 25.25 -6.33
CA GLY A 88 34.60 26.56 -6.15
C GLY A 88 35.68 26.82 -7.20
N GLU A 89 36.74 27.51 -6.79
CA GLU A 89 37.90 27.80 -7.64
C GLU A 89 38.77 26.56 -7.92
N ALA A 90 38.68 25.55 -7.05
CA ALA A 90 39.40 24.30 -7.19
C ALA A 90 38.60 23.11 -6.64
N LEU A 91 39.03 21.91 -7.01
CA LEU A 91 38.49 20.65 -6.56
C LEU A 91 39.57 19.89 -5.80
N VAL A 92 39.34 19.63 -4.52
CA VAL A 92 40.23 18.87 -3.64
C VAL A 92 39.64 17.48 -3.42
N LEU A 93 40.36 16.46 -3.87
CA LEU A 93 40.07 15.06 -3.56
C LEU A 93 40.99 14.63 -2.43
N ARG A 94 40.43 14.12 -1.34
CA ARG A 94 41.21 13.63 -0.19
C ARG A 94 40.80 12.22 0.17
N ARG A 95 41.81 11.37 0.45
CA ARG A 95 41.60 10.01 0.91
C ARG A 95 42.41 9.74 2.17
N VAL A 96 41.72 9.27 3.20
CA VAL A 96 42.32 8.84 4.47
C VAL A 96 42.18 7.33 4.56
N ILE A 97 43.29 6.64 4.81
CA ILE A 97 43.38 5.18 4.92
C ILE A 97 43.81 4.87 6.35
N GLY A 98 43.07 4.05 7.08
CA GLY A 98 43.38 3.68 8.46
C GLY A 98 43.46 2.18 8.66
N LYS A 99 44.07 1.74 9.78
CA LYS A 99 44.14 0.32 10.17
C LYS A 99 42.82 -0.18 10.78
N GLY A 100 42.16 -1.13 10.13
CA GLY A 100 40.88 -1.73 10.51
C GLY A 100 39.74 -1.45 9.50
N ALA A 101 38.78 -2.39 9.45
CA ALA A 101 37.58 -2.24 8.62
C ALA A 101 36.80 -0.95 8.94
N GLY A 102 36.41 -0.21 7.89
CA GLY A 102 35.60 1.02 8.03
C GLY A 102 36.38 2.30 8.32
N LYS A 103 37.73 2.26 8.42
CA LYS A 103 38.55 3.46 8.65
C LYS A 103 39.00 4.18 7.37
N ASN A 104 38.60 3.68 6.21
CA ASN A 104 38.86 4.35 4.93
C ASN A 104 37.80 5.41 4.68
N ARG A 105 38.21 6.67 4.56
CA ARG A 105 37.32 7.81 4.33
C ARG A 105 37.73 8.54 3.06
N CYS A 106 36.74 9.05 2.34
CA CYS A 106 36.94 9.83 1.13
C CYS A 106 36.26 11.19 1.31
N TYR A 107 36.90 12.22 0.79
CA TYR A 107 36.41 13.58 0.87
C TYR A 107 36.55 14.28 -0.47
N ILE A 108 35.58 15.12 -0.78
CA ILE A 108 35.57 15.98 -1.95
C ILE A 108 35.24 17.39 -1.45
N ASN A 109 36.15 18.34 -1.64
CA ASN A 109 36.06 19.70 -1.09
C ASN A 109 35.72 19.71 0.42
N GLY A 110 36.35 18.82 1.17
CA GLY A 110 36.17 18.69 2.63
C GLY A 110 34.89 17.97 3.08
N ARG A 111 33.98 17.62 2.16
CA ARG A 111 32.76 16.85 2.49
C ARG A 111 32.98 15.36 2.33
N LEU A 112 32.43 14.56 3.25
CA LEU A 112 32.50 13.10 3.19
C LEU A 112 31.79 12.59 1.92
N ALA A 113 32.45 11.69 1.19
CA ALA A 113 31.94 11.07 -0.01
C ALA A 113 32.20 9.56 0.00
N THR A 114 31.48 8.81 -0.83
CA THR A 114 31.78 7.39 -1.05
C THR A 114 32.94 7.24 -2.03
N VAL A 115 33.63 6.09 -1.97
CA VAL A 115 34.68 5.74 -2.95
C VAL A 115 34.13 5.73 -4.39
N GLN A 116 32.85 5.37 -4.56
CA GLN A 116 32.19 5.35 -5.86
C GLN A 116 32.06 6.76 -6.45
N VAL A 117 31.58 7.73 -5.64
CA VAL A 117 31.47 9.14 -6.07
C VAL A 117 32.87 9.70 -6.36
N LEU A 118 33.85 9.41 -5.51
CA LEU A 118 35.24 9.80 -5.72
C LEU A 118 35.76 9.29 -7.09
N ARG A 119 35.49 8.01 -7.41
CA ARG A 119 35.88 7.40 -8.69
C ARG A 119 35.15 8.01 -9.89
N GLN A 120 33.86 8.33 -9.76
CA GLN A 120 33.07 8.98 -10.81
C GLN A 120 33.59 10.39 -11.12
N VAL A 121 33.97 11.15 -10.10
CA VAL A 121 34.56 12.48 -10.25
C VAL A 121 35.98 12.39 -10.82
N ALA A 122 36.79 11.44 -10.36
CA ALA A 122 38.20 11.28 -10.75
C ALA A 122 38.40 10.72 -12.18
N ALA A 123 37.54 9.79 -12.62
CA ALA A 123 37.67 9.11 -13.92
C ALA A 123 37.78 10.05 -15.15
N PRO A 124 37.01 11.15 -15.25
CA PRO A 124 37.18 12.12 -16.34
C PRO A 124 38.36 13.10 -16.13
N LEU A 125 38.97 13.17 -14.95
CA LEU A 125 40.03 14.13 -14.60
C LEU A 125 41.44 13.59 -14.85
N VAL A 126 41.67 12.30 -14.60
CA VAL A 126 42.97 11.65 -14.75
C VAL A 126 42.82 10.30 -15.42
N ASP A 127 43.61 10.06 -16.47
CA ASP A 127 43.80 8.74 -17.05
C ASP A 127 45.16 8.19 -16.60
N LEU A 128 45.14 7.12 -15.81
CA LEU A 128 46.35 6.53 -15.22
C LEU A 128 46.77 5.28 -15.98
N SER A 129 47.86 5.38 -16.74
CA SER A 129 48.47 4.23 -17.43
C SER A 129 49.59 3.62 -16.59
N ALA A 130 49.31 2.49 -15.93
CA ALA A 130 50.28 1.72 -15.14
C ALA A 130 50.13 0.21 -15.40
N GLN A 131 51.15 -0.57 -15.06
CA GLN A 131 51.27 -2.01 -15.36
C GLN A 131 50.12 -2.89 -14.79
N HIS A 132 49.28 -2.34 -13.90
CA HIS A 132 48.11 -3.00 -13.29
C HIS A 132 46.83 -2.15 -13.34
N ALA A 133 46.80 -1.06 -14.11
CA ALA A 133 45.62 -0.19 -14.22
C ALA A 133 44.71 -0.67 -15.37
N GLN A 134 43.38 -0.66 -15.15
CA GLN A 134 42.41 -0.86 -16.23
C GLN A 134 42.59 0.29 -17.23
N HIS A 135 43.12 -0.02 -18.41
CA HIS A 135 43.22 0.95 -19.48
C HIS A 135 41.80 1.30 -19.94
N ARG A 136 41.47 2.59 -19.99
CA ARG A 136 40.26 3.06 -20.68
C ARG A 136 40.24 2.56 -22.13
N LEU A 137 41.41 2.44 -22.75
CA LEU A 137 41.64 1.84 -24.07
C LEU A 137 41.42 0.33 -24.15
N LEU A 138 41.07 -0.36 -23.07
CA LEU A 138 40.68 -1.78 -23.08
C LEU A 138 39.19 -1.96 -22.75
N GLU A 139 38.47 -0.88 -22.44
CA GLU A 139 37.03 -0.93 -22.20
C GLU A 139 36.26 -0.86 -23.54
N PRO A 140 35.45 -1.88 -23.90
CA PRO A 140 34.71 -1.89 -25.16
C PRO A 140 33.82 -0.65 -25.35
N ALA A 141 33.25 -0.11 -24.27
CA ALA A 141 32.44 1.11 -24.31
C ALA A 141 33.26 2.34 -24.75
N ALA A 142 34.53 2.42 -24.38
CA ALA A 142 35.43 3.49 -24.82
C ALA A 142 35.81 3.31 -26.30
N HIS A 143 35.92 2.06 -26.79
CA HIS A 143 36.17 1.79 -28.21
C HIS A 143 35.03 2.27 -29.10
N LEU A 144 33.78 2.07 -28.69
CA LEU A 144 32.62 2.57 -29.42
C LEU A 144 32.62 4.09 -29.50
N GLU A 145 32.89 4.79 -28.40
CA GLU A 145 33.01 6.26 -28.41
C GLU A 145 34.14 6.73 -29.33
N LEU A 146 35.28 6.05 -29.34
CA LEU A 146 36.40 6.36 -30.25
C LEU A 146 36.00 6.16 -31.73
N LEU A 147 35.33 5.06 -32.04
CA LEU A 147 34.86 4.77 -33.40
C LEU A 147 33.80 5.77 -33.86
N ASP A 148 32.85 6.13 -33.00
CA ASP A 148 31.82 7.12 -33.31
C ASP A 148 32.41 8.50 -33.53
N ARG A 149 33.43 8.88 -32.74
CA ARG A 149 34.18 10.12 -32.92
C ARG A 149 34.92 10.12 -34.26
N TYR A 150 35.62 9.04 -34.56
CA TYR A 150 36.36 8.89 -35.81
C TYR A 150 35.44 8.93 -37.03
N GLY A 151 34.29 8.27 -36.96
CA GLY A 151 33.28 8.23 -38.03
C GLY A 151 32.40 9.47 -38.12
N GLY A 152 32.53 10.45 -37.21
CA GLY A 152 31.63 11.61 -37.15
C GLY A 152 30.18 11.27 -36.77
N SER A 153 29.96 10.09 -36.19
CA SER A 153 28.64 9.52 -35.91
C SER A 153 28.04 9.95 -34.57
N LEU A 154 28.70 10.84 -33.82
CA LEU A 154 28.21 11.28 -32.50
C LEU A 154 26.80 11.87 -32.54
N GLY A 155 26.46 12.62 -33.61
CA GLY A 155 25.10 13.16 -33.79
C GLY A 155 24.05 12.06 -34.01
N LEU A 156 24.38 11.04 -34.80
CA LEU A 156 23.52 9.89 -35.05
C LEU A 156 23.34 9.05 -33.78
N ARG A 157 24.41 8.86 -33.00
CA ARG A 157 24.36 8.19 -31.70
C ARG A 157 23.45 8.93 -30.73
N GLN A 158 23.56 10.26 -30.64
CA GLN A 158 22.70 11.06 -29.78
C GLN A 158 21.22 10.96 -30.19
N ALA A 159 20.92 10.98 -31.50
CA ALA A 159 19.56 10.80 -31.99
C ALA A 159 19.02 9.38 -31.67
N CYS A 160 19.86 8.36 -31.79
CA CYS A 160 19.53 6.99 -31.41
C CYS A 160 19.23 6.87 -29.90
N ASP A 161 20.08 7.46 -29.05
CA ASP A 161 19.89 7.45 -27.61
C ASP A 161 18.56 8.12 -27.20
N GLN A 162 18.20 9.23 -27.85
CA GLN A 162 16.91 9.91 -27.63
C GLN A 162 15.72 9.06 -28.09
N ALA A 163 15.79 8.48 -29.28
CA ALA A 163 14.74 7.62 -29.81
C ALA A 163 14.54 6.37 -28.93
N HIS A 164 15.64 5.76 -28.48
CA HIS A 164 15.62 4.62 -27.59
C HIS A 164 15.03 4.97 -26.21
N ALA A 165 15.41 6.12 -25.63
CA ALA A 165 14.82 6.60 -24.38
C ALA A 165 13.30 6.81 -24.51
N GLN A 166 12.85 7.42 -25.60
CA GLN A 166 11.43 7.62 -25.87
C GLN A 166 10.71 6.28 -26.06
N TRP A 167 11.27 5.36 -26.84
CA TRP A 167 10.71 4.02 -27.05
C TRP A 167 10.54 3.27 -25.72
N ARG A 168 11.57 3.28 -24.86
CA ARG A 168 11.49 2.65 -23.54
C ARG A 168 10.39 3.25 -22.68
N LYS A 169 10.27 4.59 -22.64
CA LYS A 169 9.22 5.28 -21.90
C LYS A 169 7.83 4.88 -22.39
N THR A 170 7.60 4.96 -23.70
CA THR A 170 6.31 4.61 -24.30
C THR A 170 5.96 3.14 -24.10
N THR A 171 6.95 2.24 -24.11
CA THR A 171 6.74 0.80 -23.89
C THR A 171 6.23 0.53 -22.48
N VAL A 172 6.82 1.17 -21.46
CA VAL A 172 6.34 1.06 -20.07
C VAL A 172 4.91 1.59 -19.93
N GLU A 173 4.62 2.75 -20.52
CA GLU A 173 3.27 3.33 -20.51
C GLU A 173 2.23 2.41 -21.18
N LEU A 174 2.60 1.78 -22.30
CA LEU A 174 1.74 0.82 -23.00
C LEU A 174 1.42 -0.42 -22.15
N GLU A 175 2.42 -0.97 -21.47
CA GLU A 175 2.24 -2.13 -20.58
C GLU A 175 1.30 -1.80 -19.41
N GLU A 176 1.44 -0.62 -18.81
CA GLU A 176 0.52 -0.16 -17.76
C GLU A 176 -0.93 -0.02 -18.26
N LEU A 177 -1.12 0.58 -19.44
CA LEU A 177 -2.43 0.75 -20.04
C LEU A 177 -3.09 -0.59 -20.36
N ARG A 178 -2.33 -1.55 -20.91
CA ARG A 178 -2.81 -2.92 -21.15
C ARG A 178 -3.26 -3.59 -19.86
N ARG A 179 -2.48 -3.48 -18.78
CA ARG A 179 -2.86 -4.03 -17.47
C ARG A 179 -4.15 -3.42 -16.94
N ARG A 180 -4.31 -2.09 -17.03
CA ARG A 180 -5.54 -1.39 -16.61
C ARG A 180 -6.75 -1.82 -17.44
N GLN A 181 -6.57 -2.02 -18.75
CA GLN A 181 -7.63 -2.49 -19.64
C GLN A 181 -8.15 -3.87 -19.22
N THR A 182 -7.25 -4.82 -18.94
CA THR A 182 -7.65 -6.17 -18.50
C THR A 182 -8.41 -6.12 -17.18
N GLN A 183 -7.92 -5.38 -16.18
CA GLN A 183 -8.60 -5.23 -14.89
C GLN A 183 -9.98 -4.57 -15.02
N ALA A 184 -10.11 -3.57 -15.88
CA ALA A 184 -11.38 -2.92 -16.14
C ALA A 184 -12.39 -3.87 -16.82
N ALA A 185 -11.94 -4.72 -17.74
CA ALA A 185 -12.78 -5.72 -18.39
C ALA A 185 -13.29 -6.77 -17.38
N GLU A 186 -12.42 -7.35 -16.56
CA GLU A 186 -12.80 -8.29 -15.50
C GLU A 186 -13.79 -7.67 -14.51
N ARG A 187 -13.56 -6.41 -14.12
CA ARG A 187 -14.45 -5.69 -13.23
C ARG A 187 -15.82 -5.43 -13.87
N LEU A 188 -15.84 -5.10 -15.15
CA LEU A 188 -17.08 -4.89 -15.90
C LEU A 188 -17.90 -6.17 -16.00
N ASP A 189 -17.25 -7.30 -16.28
CA ASP A 189 -17.92 -8.60 -16.39
C ASP A 189 -18.51 -9.04 -15.05
N TRP A 190 -17.77 -8.84 -13.95
CA TRP A 190 -18.33 -9.01 -12.60
C TRP A 190 -19.52 -8.05 -12.41
N LEU A 191 -19.36 -6.73 -12.56
CA LEU A 191 -20.48 -5.80 -12.36
C LEU A 191 -21.74 -6.13 -13.18
N ARG A 192 -21.57 -6.61 -14.42
CA ARG A 192 -22.68 -7.12 -15.25
C ARG A 192 -23.33 -8.36 -14.66
N PHE A 193 -22.54 -9.30 -14.13
CA PHE A 193 -23.06 -10.45 -13.41
C PHE A 193 -23.82 -10.04 -12.14
N VAL A 194 -23.27 -9.14 -11.29
CA VAL A 194 -24.00 -8.63 -10.09
C VAL A 194 -25.34 -8.04 -10.52
N HIS A 195 -25.29 -7.18 -11.54
CA HIS A 195 -26.44 -6.42 -11.96
C HIS A 195 -27.53 -7.34 -12.51
N LYS A 196 -27.15 -8.37 -13.26
CA LYS A 196 -28.06 -9.38 -13.75
C LYS A 196 -28.70 -10.15 -12.58
N GLU A 197 -27.91 -10.67 -11.64
CA GLU A 197 -28.45 -11.41 -10.49
C GLU A 197 -29.39 -10.57 -9.64
N LEU A 198 -29.02 -9.32 -9.32
CA LEU A 198 -29.88 -8.42 -8.55
C LEU A 198 -31.14 -8.01 -9.31
N SER A 199 -31.06 -7.83 -10.63
CA SER A 199 -32.22 -7.49 -11.46
C SER A 199 -33.20 -8.66 -11.58
N GLU A 200 -32.70 -9.89 -11.68
CA GLU A 200 -33.53 -11.10 -11.68
C GLU A 200 -34.14 -11.36 -10.29
N LEU A 201 -33.39 -11.09 -9.21
CA LEU A 201 -33.89 -11.22 -7.84
C LEU A 201 -34.95 -10.16 -7.50
N ALA A 202 -34.79 -8.95 -8.03
CA ALA A 202 -35.65 -7.78 -7.81
C ALA A 202 -36.07 -7.58 -6.33
N PRO A 203 -35.11 -7.48 -5.39
CA PRO A 203 -35.42 -7.38 -3.97
C PRO A 203 -36.12 -6.05 -3.67
N LYS A 204 -37.11 -6.09 -2.77
CA LYS A 204 -37.78 -4.87 -2.27
C LYS A 204 -37.26 -4.51 -0.88
N ALA A 205 -37.19 -3.21 -0.61
CA ALA A 205 -36.86 -2.72 0.72
C ALA A 205 -37.89 -3.23 1.73
N GLY A 206 -37.43 -3.83 2.83
CA GLY A 206 -38.29 -4.39 3.89
C GLY A 206 -38.85 -5.79 3.60
N GLU A 207 -38.66 -6.35 2.41
CA GLU A 207 -39.24 -7.65 2.00
C GLU A 207 -38.86 -8.79 2.95
N LEU A 208 -37.59 -8.89 3.33
CA LEU A 208 -37.10 -9.90 4.27
C LEU A 208 -37.80 -9.84 5.65
N ALA A 209 -38.05 -8.63 6.15
CA ALA A 209 -38.73 -8.45 7.43
C ALA A 209 -40.22 -8.82 7.35
N GLU A 210 -40.88 -8.45 6.25
CA GLU A 210 -42.27 -8.83 5.99
C GLU A 210 -42.44 -10.34 5.87
N ILE A 211 -41.58 -11.00 5.08
CA ILE A 211 -41.57 -12.47 4.93
C ILE A 211 -41.34 -13.15 6.28
N GLY A 212 -40.38 -12.66 7.07
CA GLY A 212 -40.12 -13.19 8.41
C GLY A 212 -41.32 -13.10 9.35
N SER A 213 -42.03 -11.96 9.35
CA SER A 213 -43.26 -11.78 10.13
C SER A 213 -44.37 -12.73 9.70
N GLN A 214 -44.57 -12.91 8.38
CA GLN A 214 -45.58 -13.82 7.83
C GLN A 214 -45.26 -15.29 8.14
N LEU A 215 -44.00 -15.71 8.02
CA LEU A 215 -43.58 -17.07 8.36
C LEU A 215 -43.76 -17.38 9.84
N GLN A 216 -43.47 -16.42 10.74
CA GLN A 216 -43.75 -16.60 12.18
C GLN A 216 -45.24 -16.84 12.43
N LYS A 217 -46.12 -16.03 11.82
CA LYS A 217 -47.58 -16.20 11.94
C LYS A 217 -48.05 -17.56 11.41
N LEU A 218 -47.56 -17.99 10.24
CA LEU A 218 -47.92 -19.26 9.64
C LEU A 218 -47.43 -20.46 10.47
N ARG A 219 -46.22 -20.41 11.04
CA ARG A 219 -45.71 -21.45 11.95
C ARG A 219 -46.50 -21.53 13.24
N ALA A 220 -46.95 -20.39 13.76
CA ALA A 220 -47.78 -20.30 14.95
C ALA A 220 -49.29 -20.50 14.67
N ALA A 221 -49.71 -20.72 13.43
CA ALA A 221 -51.13 -20.71 13.05
C ALA A 221 -51.97 -21.74 13.81
N GLU A 222 -51.48 -22.97 13.97
CA GLU A 222 -52.18 -24.02 14.75
C GLU A 222 -52.29 -23.65 16.23
N GLN A 223 -51.21 -23.13 16.82
CA GLN A 223 -51.20 -22.69 18.22
C GLN A 223 -52.12 -21.48 18.42
N LEU A 224 -52.11 -20.52 17.49
CA LEU A 224 -53.00 -19.36 17.50
C LEU A 224 -54.46 -19.79 17.39
N ALA A 225 -54.80 -20.60 16.40
CA ALA A 225 -56.17 -21.08 16.21
C ALA A 225 -56.68 -21.84 17.46
N ARG A 226 -55.84 -22.68 18.06
CA ARG A 226 -56.18 -23.39 19.30
C ARG A 226 -56.42 -22.43 20.47
N VAL A 227 -55.48 -21.53 20.76
CA VAL A 227 -55.60 -20.58 21.88
C VAL A 227 -56.81 -19.66 21.70
N LEU A 228 -57.08 -19.20 20.48
CA LEU A 228 -58.25 -18.36 20.17
C LEU A 228 -59.56 -19.13 20.35
N THR A 229 -59.61 -20.40 19.94
CA THR A 229 -60.79 -21.26 20.10
C THR A 229 -61.04 -21.57 21.58
N ASP A 230 -59.98 -21.88 22.34
CA ASP A 230 -60.08 -22.13 23.79
C ASP A 230 -60.54 -20.87 24.54
N ALA A 231 -60.04 -19.69 24.15
CA ALA A 231 -60.47 -18.41 24.73
C ALA A 231 -61.94 -18.07 24.42
N ALA A 232 -62.37 -18.28 23.17
CA ALA A 232 -63.77 -18.11 22.76
C ALA A 232 -64.70 -19.05 23.54
N ALA A 233 -64.30 -20.33 23.69
CA ALA A 233 -65.06 -21.30 24.48
C ALA A 233 -65.18 -20.90 25.96
N GLY A 234 -64.14 -20.30 26.56
CA GLY A 234 -64.22 -19.77 27.94
C GLY A 234 -65.16 -18.58 28.11
N LEU A 235 -65.40 -17.80 27.04
CA LEU A 235 -66.28 -16.64 27.06
C LEU A 235 -67.74 -17.02 26.78
N GLY A 236 -67.99 -17.76 25.69
CA GLY A 236 -69.33 -18.06 25.18
C GLY A 236 -69.81 -19.51 25.36
N GLY A 237 -68.93 -20.43 25.74
CA GLY A 237 -69.25 -21.84 25.94
C GLY A 237 -70.09 -22.12 27.19
N ASP A 238 -70.48 -23.39 27.36
CA ASP A 238 -71.27 -23.86 28.50
C ASP A 238 -70.50 -23.63 29.82
N GLY A 239 -71.10 -22.89 30.75
CA GLY A 239 -70.44 -22.44 31.98
C GLY A 239 -69.47 -21.25 31.80
N GLY A 240 -69.41 -20.63 30.63
CA GLY A 240 -68.53 -19.50 30.32
C GLY A 240 -68.92 -18.18 31.00
N ILE A 241 -68.08 -17.15 30.80
CA ILE A 241 -68.26 -15.82 31.42
C ILE A 241 -69.61 -15.21 31.04
N ARG A 242 -70.06 -15.36 29.79
CA ARG A 242 -71.35 -14.83 29.33
C ARG A 242 -72.52 -15.45 30.10
N GLU A 243 -72.54 -16.77 30.26
CA GLU A 243 -73.63 -17.47 30.95
C GLU A 243 -73.64 -17.17 32.44
N THR A 244 -72.46 -17.17 33.08
CA THR A 244 -72.31 -16.86 34.50
C THR A 244 -72.64 -15.40 34.80
N ALA A 245 -72.24 -14.47 33.94
CA ALA A 245 -72.61 -13.06 34.03
C ALA A 245 -74.13 -12.85 33.88
N SER A 246 -74.77 -13.53 32.92
CA SER A 246 -76.22 -13.47 32.75
C SER A 246 -76.97 -14.01 33.97
N LYS A 247 -76.51 -15.13 34.55
CA LYS A 247 -77.08 -15.71 35.79
C LYS A 247 -76.96 -14.72 36.96
N ALA A 248 -75.79 -14.11 37.14
CA ALA A 248 -75.55 -13.12 38.19
C ALA A 248 -76.37 -11.84 37.99
N ALA A 249 -76.44 -11.30 36.76
CA ALA A 249 -77.23 -10.13 36.42
C ALA A 249 -78.72 -10.33 36.75
N ARG A 250 -79.29 -11.50 36.38
CA ARG A 250 -80.67 -11.87 36.70
C ARG A 250 -80.90 -12.04 38.20
N GLY A 251 -79.95 -12.63 38.93
CA GLY A 251 -80.02 -12.76 40.39
C GLY A 251 -80.05 -11.41 41.10
N LEU A 252 -79.17 -10.50 40.70
CA LEU A 252 -79.11 -9.13 41.23
C LEU A 252 -80.35 -8.32 40.88
N ALA A 253 -80.85 -8.41 39.64
CA ALA A 253 -82.07 -7.74 39.20
C ALA A 253 -83.30 -8.19 40.01
N LYS A 254 -83.38 -9.50 40.31
CA LYS A 254 -84.46 -10.04 41.14
C LYS A 254 -84.49 -9.45 42.54
N LEU A 255 -83.34 -9.07 43.13
CA LEU A 255 -83.26 -8.51 44.49
C LEU A 255 -83.21 -6.97 44.51
N ALA A 256 -83.16 -6.32 43.35
CA ALA A 256 -83.09 -4.85 43.25
C ALA A 256 -84.33 -4.12 43.80
N HIS A 257 -85.46 -4.80 43.93
CA HIS A 257 -86.66 -4.26 44.60
C HIS A 257 -86.52 -4.21 46.13
N ILE A 258 -85.55 -4.92 46.70
CA ILE A 258 -85.24 -4.94 48.14
C ILE A 258 -84.18 -3.89 48.46
N ASP A 259 -83.11 -3.82 47.67
CA ASP A 259 -82.05 -2.81 47.76
C ASP A 259 -81.73 -2.25 46.37
N ASN A 260 -82.05 -0.98 46.17
CA ASN A 260 -81.89 -0.30 44.89
C ASN A 260 -80.41 -0.17 44.46
N SER A 261 -79.45 -0.28 45.39
CA SER A 261 -78.02 -0.29 45.05
C SER A 261 -77.64 -1.49 44.17
N LEU A 262 -78.38 -2.61 44.26
CA LEU A 262 -78.17 -3.82 43.45
C LEU A 262 -78.48 -3.64 41.97
N ALA A 263 -79.30 -2.65 41.59
CA ALA A 263 -79.59 -2.33 40.19
C ALA A 263 -78.34 -1.88 39.43
N THR A 264 -77.44 -1.15 40.09
CA THR A 264 -76.17 -0.70 39.50
C THR A 264 -75.25 -1.89 39.23
N PHE A 265 -75.17 -2.85 40.16
CA PHE A 265 -74.37 -4.06 39.97
C PHE A 265 -74.95 -4.98 38.89
N SER A 266 -76.28 -5.11 38.80
CA SER A 266 -76.95 -5.86 37.73
C SER A 266 -76.62 -5.28 36.35
N THR A 267 -76.68 -3.95 36.20
CA THR A 267 -76.34 -3.25 34.96
C THR A 267 -74.89 -3.53 34.53
N ARG A 268 -73.93 -3.43 35.46
CA ARG A 268 -72.52 -3.76 35.20
C ARG A 268 -72.32 -5.24 34.80
N MET A 269 -73.08 -6.16 35.38
CA MET A 269 -73.02 -7.57 34.97
C MET A 269 -73.56 -7.80 33.56
N THR A 270 -74.60 -7.06 33.15
CA THR A 270 -75.09 -7.06 31.77
C THR A 270 -74.07 -6.47 30.80
N GLU A 271 -73.33 -5.43 31.19
CA GLU A 271 -72.22 -4.89 30.39
C GLU A 271 -71.09 -5.93 30.21
N ILE A 272 -70.75 -6.67 31.26
CA ILE A 272 -69.77 -7.76 31.19
C ILE A 272 -70.25 -8.90 30.28
N GLU A 273 -71.54 -9.27 30.36
CA GLU A 273 -72.15 -10.27 29.47
C GLU A 273 -72.03 -9.85 28.00
N ALA A 274 -72.35 -8.59 27.69
CA ALA A 274 -72.27 -8.05 26.33
C ALA A 274 -70.82 -8.04 25.82
N LEU A 275 -69.87 -7.51 26.60
CA LEU A 275 -68.45 -7.50 26.24
C LEU A 275 -67.87 -8.90 26.04
N ALA A 276 -68.28 -9.88 26.86
CA ALA A 276 -67.87 -11.27 26.70
C ALA A 276 -68.45 -11.89 25.41
N GLY A 277 -69.69 -11.53 25.04
CA GLY A 277 -70.31 -11.95 23.78
C GLY A 277 -69.62 -11.36 22.55
N ASP A 278 -69.25 -10.08 22.60
CA ASP A 278 -68.52 -9.42 21.51
C ASP A 278 -67.13 -10.03 21.31
N LEU A 279 -66.40 -10.25 22.41
CA LEU A 279 -65.06 -10.88 22.36
C LEU A 279 -65.12 -12.34 21.88
N ASP A 280 -66.13 -13.12 22.29
CA ASP A 280 -66.34 -14.48 21.77
C ASP A 280 -66.53 -14.47 20.25
N PHE A 281 -67.35 -13.56 19.73
CA PHE A 281 -67.57 -13.40 18.31
C PHE A 281 -66.28 -13.02 17.56
N ASP A 282 -65.54 -12.03 18.06
CA ASP A 282 -64.30 -11.56 17.44
C ASP A 282 -63.21 -12.64 17.44
N LEU A 283 -63.00 -13.32 18.57
CA LEU A 283 -62.01 -14.39 18.70
C LEU A 283 -62.39 -15.61 17.84
N SER A 284 -63.67 -15.98 17.82
CA SER A 284 -64.18 -17.07 16.97
C SER A 284 -64.04 -16.76 15.49
N SER A 285 -64.28 -15.51 15.09
CA SER A 285 -64.10 -15.04 13.71
C SER A 285 -62.62 -15.06 13.32
N TYR A 286 -61.75 -14.54 14.20
CA TYR A 286 -60.31 -14.53 13.96
C TYR A 286 -59.71 -15.94 13.92
N ALA A 287 -60.13 -16.85 14.81
CA ALA A 287 -59.70 -18.26 14.81
C ALA A 287 -60.01 -18.96 13.48
N ARG A 288 -61.17 -18.70 12.86
CA ARG A 288 -61.53 -19.26 11.54
C ARG A 288 -60.71 -18.68 10.39
N SER A 289 -60.23 -17.44 10.55
CA SER A 289 -59.38 -16.76 9.58
C SER A 289 -57.92 -17.24 9.64
N VAL A 290 -57.46 -17.72 10.80
CA VAL A 290 -56.13 -18.29 10.98
C VAL A 290 -56.12 -19.72 10.43
N ARG A 291 -55.62 -19.87 9.20
CA ARG A 291 -55.41 -21.18 8.58
C ARG A 291 -53.93 -21.42 8.33
N ARG A 292 -53.50 -22.65 8.59
CA ARG A 292 -52.20 -23.12 8.14
C ARG A 292 -52.24 -23.32 6.63
N ASP A 293 -51.41 -22.57 5.90
CA ASP A 293 -51.18 -22.74 4.47
C ASP A 293 -49.73 -23.14 4.23
N ASP A 294 -49.49 -24.46 4.12
CA ASP A 294 -48.16 -25.01 3.89
C ASP A 294 -47.58 -24.62 2.52
N ARG A 295 -48.45 -24.36 1.51
CA ARG A 295 -47.99 -23.92 0.19
C ARG A 295 -47.47 -22.49 0.24
N GLN A 296 -48.18 -21.61 0.95
CA GLN A 296 -47.73 -20.24 1.16
C GLN A 296 -46.45 -20.21 2.00
N MET A 297 -46.37 -21.03 3.05
CA MET A 297 -45.17 -21.16 3.88
C MET A 297 -43.95 -21.61 3.07
N GLY A 298 -44.10 -22.60 2.20
CA GLY A 298 -43.03 -23.07 1.31
C GLY A 298 -42.52 -21.99 0.37
N ARG A 299 -43.42 -21.24 -0.29
CA ARG A 299 -43.06 -20.13 -1.19
C ARG A 299 -42.30 -19.01 -0.47
N LEU A 300 -42.75 -18.64 0.73
CA LEU A 300 -42.13 -17.60 1.54
C LEU A 300 -40.74 -18.03 2.04
N ALA A 301 -40.58 -19.29 2.44
CA ALA A 301 -39.29 -19.83 2.84
C ALA A 301 -38.30 -19.89 1.67
N GLU A 302 -38.74 -20.32 0.49
CA GLU A 302 -37.91 -20.34 -0.72
C GLU A 302 -37.48 -18.92 -1.13
N ARG A 303 -38.40 -17.95 -1.07
CA ARG A 303 -38.08 -16.54 -1.34
C ARG A 303 -37.11 -15.95 -0.30
N GLN A 304 -37.27 -16.31 0.98
CA GLN A 304 -36.33 -15.91 2.03
C GLN A 304 -34.92 -16.45 1.74
N ASP A 305 -34.81 -17.72 1.37
CA ASP A 305 -33.54 -18.37 1.02
C ASP A 305 -32.87 -17.67 -0.18
N GLN A 306 -33.63 -17.35 -1.22
CA GLN A 306 -33.12 -16.61 -2.39
C GLN A 306 -32.56 -15.23 -2.00
N LEU A 307 -33.27 -14.49 -1.14
CA LEU A 307 -32.85 -13.16 -0.68
C LEU A 307 -31.65 -13.19 0.29
N THR A 308 -31.38 -14.33 0.94
CA THR A 308 -30.28 -14.45 1.92
C THR A 308 -28.99 -14.98 1.28
N ARG A 309 -29.09 -15.65 0.13
CA ARG A 309 -27.94 -16.20 -0.61
C ARG A 309 -27.32 -15.22 -1.62
N ALA A 310 -28.10 -14.24 -2.09
CA ALA A 310 -27.66 -13.17 -2.97
C ALA A 310 -27.00 -12.02 -2.18
#